data_AF-A0A537YEL4-F1
#
_entry.id   AF-A0A537YEL4-F1
#
_cell.length_a   1.000
_cell.length_b   1.000
_cell.length_c   1.000
_cell.angle_alpha   90.00
_cell.angle_beta   90.00
_cell.angle_gamma   90.00
#
_symmetry.space_group_name_H-M   'P 1'
#
loop_
_entity.id
_entity.type
_entity.pdbx_description
1 polymer ?
#
loop_
_entity_poly.entity_id
_entity_poly.type
_entity_poly.pdbx_seq_one_letter_code
_entity_poly.pdbx_strand_id
1 'polypeptide(L)' 'SNQCLLGYSRDERTGRIIAVSAIDNLGKGAAGQALQNANLVLGLPEDEGLTGGGLYP' A
#
# COMPACT_ATOMS: atom_id res chain seq x y z
N SER A 1 1.09 -7.52 4.78
CA SER A 1 0.86 -7.53 3.31
C SER A 1 1.56 -6.34 2.65
N ASN A 2 1.69 -6.31 1.33
CA ASN A 2 2.23 -5.15 0.59
C ASN A 2 1.14 -4.27 -0.05
N GLN A 3 0.03 -4.06 0.65
CA GLN A 3 -1.14 -3.32 0.15
C GLN A 3 -1.27 -1.93 0.79
N CYS A 4 -1.92 -1.01 0.08
CA CYS A 4 -2.43 0.26 0.60
C CYS A 4 -3.95 0.27 0.42
N LEU A 5 -4.68 0.16 1.53
CA LEU A 5 -6.13 0.29 1.52
C LEU A 5 -6.47 1.77 1.52
N LEU A 6 -7.16 2.24 0.49
CA LEU A 6 -7.50 3.64 0.30
C LEU A 6 -9.01 3.84 0.38
N GLY A 7 -9.42 4.84 1.16
CA GLY A 7 -10.80 5.32 1.21
C GLY A 7 -10.83 6.84 1.22
N TYR A 8 -11.95 7.42 0.82
CA TYR A 8 -12.16 8.86 0.92
C TYR A 8 -13.63 9.19 1.22
N SER A 9 -13.86 10.38 1.73
CA SER A 9 -15.18 10.97 1.93
C SER A 9 -15.14 12.46 1.56
N ARG A 10 -16.27 13.00 1.07
CA ARG A 10 -16.42 14.42 0.74
C ARG A 10 -17.38 15.07 1.73
N ASP A 11 -16.94 16.12 2.40
CA ASP A 11 -17.80 17.00 3.17
C ASP A 11 -18.40 18.05 2.23
N GLU A 12 -19.67 17.88 1.86
CA GLU A 12 -20.37 18.79 0.94
C GLU A 12 -20.55 20.20 1.50
N ARG A 13 -20.64 20.36 2.82
CA ARG A 13 -20.84 21.67 3.47
C ARG A 13 -19.60 22.55 3.36
N THR A 14 -18.42 21.94 3.45
CA THR A 14 -17.13 22.66 3.44
C THR A 14 -16.37 22.51 2.13
N GLY A 15 -16.83 21.65 1.23
CA GLY A 15 -16.14 21.30 -0.01
C GLY A 15 -14.84 20.50 0.21
N ARG A 16 -14.58 20.01 1.42
CA ARG A 16 -13.34 19.27 1.76
C ARG A 16 -13.44 17.80 1.37
N ILE A 17 -12.30 17.23 0.98
CA ILE A 17 -12.13 15.79 0.81
C ILE A 17 -11.27 15.29 1.97
N ILE A 18 -11.71 14.23 2.63
CA ILE A 18 -10.96 13.50 3.64
C ILE A 18 -10.53 12.18 2.99
N ALA A 19 -9.23 12.01 2.75
CA ALA A 19 -8.66 10.76 2.27
C ALA A 19 -7.98 10.03 3.43
N VAL A 20 -8.16 8.71 3.50
CA VAL A 20 -7.58 7.85 4.53
C VAL A 20 -6.90 6.67 3.84
N SER A 21 -5.68 6.37 4.28
CA SER A 21 -4.93 5.19 3.84
C SER A 21 -4.51 4.34 5.02
N ALA A 22 -4.55 3.02 4.87
CA ALA A 22 -3.96 2.07 5.81
C ALA A 22 -2.90 1.23 5.09
N ILE A 23 -1.70 1.19 5.67
CA ILE A 23 -0.57 0.37 5.23
C ILE A 23 0.06 -0.32 6.43
N ASP A 24 0.71 -1.45 6.19
CA ASP A 24 1.75 -1.96 7.09
C ASP A 24 2.99 -1.06 6.95
N ASN A 25 3.42 -0.42 8.05
CA ASN A 25 4.53 0.53 8.02
C ASN A 25 5.89 -0.14 7.80
N LEU A 26 6.05 -1.42 8.16
CA LEU A 26 7.28 -2.18 7.89
C LEU A 26 7.19 -2.94 6.55
N GLY A 27 5.98 -3.36 6.16
CA GLY A 27 5.69 -3.91 4.84
C GLY A 27 5.70 -2.81 3.77
N LYS A 28 4.51 -2.38 3.33
CA LYS A 28 4.37 -1.37 2.25
C LYS A 28 5.03 -0.03 2.59
N GLY A 29 5.18 0.32 3.87
CA GLY A 29 5.86 1.54 4.30
C GLY A 29 7.39 1.49 4.28
N ALA A 30 8.00 0.30 4.17
CA ALA A 30 9.45 0.14 4.17
C ALA A 30 9.93 -1.05 3.31
N ALA A 31 10.11 -2.24 3.91
CA ALA A 31 10.80 -3.36 3.27
C ALA A 31 10.06 -3.90 2.05
N GLY A 32 8.73 -3.94 2.10
CA GLY A 32 7.89 -4.37 0.97
C GLY A 32 8.02 -3.43 -0.23
N GLN A 33 8.08 -2.11 0.00
CA GLN A 33 8.32 -1.13 -1.06
C GLN A 33 9.75 -1.21 -1.62
N ALA A 34 10.74 -1.43 -0.74
CA ALA A 34 12.13 -1.60 -1.16
C ALA A 34 12.29 -2.82 -2.07
N LEU A 35 11.69 -3.95 -1.70
CA LEU A 35 11.68 -5.17 -2.53
C LEU A 35 10.92 -4.95 -3.84
N GLN A 36 9.77 -4.28 -3.80
CA GLN A 36 8.99 -3.96 -4.99
C GLN A 36 9.82 -3.16 -6.01
N ASN A 37 10.56 -2.16 -5.53
CA ASN A 37 11.46 -1.36 -6.36
C ASN A 37 12.65 -2.20 -6.86
N ALA A 38 13.21 -3.09 -6.03
CA ALA A 38 14.30 -3.98 -6.42
C ALA A 38 13.86 -4.97 -7.51
N ASN A 39 12.64 -5.51 -7.43
CA ASN A 39 12.07 -6.36 -8.47
C ASN A 39 12.06 -5.65 -9.82
N LEU A 40 11.58 -4.40 -9.86
CA LEU A 40 11.56 -3.58 -11.07
C LEU A 40 12.98 -3.33 -11.62
N VAL A 41 13.95 -2.99 -10.75
CA VAL A 41 15.35 -2.75 -11.15
C VAL A 41 15.99 -4.02 -11.72
N LEU A 42 15.63 -5.19 -11.21
CA LEU A 42 16.15 -6.49 -11.63
C LEU A 42 15.38 -7.10 -12.82
N GLY A 43 14.32 -6.45 -13.31
CA GLY A 43 13.48 -6.98 -14.40
C GLY A 43 12.61 -8.17 -13.99
N LEU A 44 12.35 -8.32 -12.69
CA LEU A 44 11.45 -9.32 -12.13
C LEU A 44 10.00 -8.79 -12.11
N PRO A 45 8.99 -9.68 -11.98
CA PRO A 45 7.61 -9.25 -11.69
C PRO A 45 7.56 -8.37 -10.44
N GLU A 46 6.85 -7.25 -10.51
CA GLU A 46 6.80 -6.25 -9.43
C GLU A 46 6.33 -6.86 -8.09
N ASP A 47 5.42 -7.83 -8.14
CA ASP A 47 4.81 -8.50 -7.00
C ASP A 47 5.55 -9.77 -6.53
N GLU A 48 6.69 -10.11 -7.14
CA GLU A 48 7.52 -11.26 -6.76
C GLU A 48 7.90 -11.17 -5.27
N GLY A 49 7.53 -12.19 -4.49
CA GLY A 49 7.73 -12.22 -3.03
C GLY A 49 6.81 -11.31 -2.20
N LEU A 50 5.84 -10.63 -2.81
CA LEU A 50 4.97 -9.62 -2.16
C LEU A 50 3.48 -9.98 -2.15
N THR A 51 3.14 -11.22 -2.51
CA THR A 51 1.75 -11.73 -2.63
C THR A 51 1.11 -12.15 -1.29
N GLY A 52 1.84 -12.02 -0.18
CA GLY A 52 1.33 -12.32 1.16
C GLY A 52 0.17 -11.41 1.58
N GLY A 53 -0.96 -12.03 1.90
CA GLY A 53 -2.17 -11.35 2.38
C GLY A 53 -2.04 -10.75 3.78
N GLY A 54 -3.02 -9.93 4.17
CA GLY A 54 -3.18 -9.51 5.56
C GLY A 54 -3.64 -10.69 6.41
N LEU A 55 -3.13 -10.80 7.63
CA LEU A 55 -3.69 -11.72 8.62
C LEU A 55 -4.89 -11.04 9.29
N TYR A 56 -5.94 -11.82 9.52
CA TYR A 56 -7.12 -11.40 10.25
C TYR A 56 -7.67 -12.59 11.06
N PRO A 57 -8.04 -12.41 12.34
CA PRO A 57 -7.85 -11.21 13.14
C PRO A 57 -6.37 -10.90 13.43
#